data_AF-A0A2V6BT80-F1
#
_entry.id   AF-A0A2V6BT80-F1
#
_cell.length_a   1.000
_cell.length_b   1.000
_cell.length_c   1.000
_cell.angle_alpha   90.00
_cell.angle_beta   90.00
_cell.angle_gamma   90.00
#
_symmetry.space_group_name_H-M   'P 1'
#
loop_
_entity.id
_entity.type
_entity.pdbx_description
1 polymer ?
#
loop_
_entity_poly.entity_id
_entity_poly.type
_entity_poly.pdbx_seq_one_letter_code
_entity_poly.pdbx_strand_id
1 'polypeptide(L)'
;MMNNEKHYMVHIQGGPEPETPSVATRTQNWIREQISKLVHSSSDESISLRGAARNLDILPLLNTDGNRWYGVRPNGDLLSFELHAPHCECTEEDQWKRATVLFKASKDCPQLKPLVASAPLASRPCSRCGGSGEIQLRGESVPCICGGLGWVPPMFDEMDKKETRTENKPYS
;
A
#
# COMPACT_ATOMS: atom_id res chain seq x y z
N MET A 1 -77.74 8.35 -11.92
CA MET A 1 -76.76 7.87 -10.93
C MET A 1 -75.48 7.56 -11.67
N MET A 2 -74.52 8.50 -11.68
CA MET A 2 -73.22 8.34 -12.34
C MET A 2 -72.17 8.07 -11.26
N ASN A 3 -71.59 6.87 -11.27
CA ASN A 3 -70.50 6.50 -10.37
C ASN A 3 -69.17 6.98 -10.97
N ASN A 4 -68.46 7.78 -10.18
CA ASN A 4 -67.19 8.40 -10.55
C ASN A 4 -66.07 7.56 -9.91
N GLU A 5 -65.54 6.60 -10.65
CA GLU A 5 -64.42 5.76 -10.20
C GLU A 5 -63.10 6.54 -10.30
N LYS A 6 -62.63 7.02 -9.15
CA LYS A 6 -61.30 7.62 -9.02
C LYS A 6 -60.26 6.50 -8.98
N HIS A 7 -59.57 6.30 -10.10
CA HIS A 7 -58.34 5.51 -10.16
C HIS A 7 -57.24 6.22 -9.37
N TYR A 8 -56.91 5.67 -8.20
CA TYR A 8 -55.73 6.08 -7.44
C TYR A 8 -54.49 5.39 -8.03
N MET A 9 -53.65 6.15 -8.74
CA MET A 9 -52.30 5.70 -9.06
C MET A 9 -51.45 5.76 -7.80
N VAL A 10 -51.06 4.59 -7.28
CA VAL A 10 -50.08 4.47 -6.21
C VAL A 10 -48.71 4.74 -6.81
N HIS A 11 -48.17 5.94 -6.59
CA HIS A 11 -46.77 6.23 -6.85
C HIS A 11 -45.92 5.48 -5.83
N ILE A 12 -45.31 4.37 -6.24
CA ILE A 12 -44.27 3.69 -5.45
C ILE A 12 -43.04 4.60 -5.46
N GLN A 13 -42.90 5.41 -4.41
CA GLN A 13 -41.72 6.24 -4.20
C GLN A 13 -40.55 5.37 -3.73
N GLY A 14 -39.45 5.44 -4.48
CA GLY A 14 -38.07 5.26 -4.01
C GLY A 14 -37.72 3.88 -3.42
N GLY A 15 -37.21 2.98 -4.27
CA GLY A 15 -36.34 1.91 -3.77
C GLY A 15 -35.11 2.51 -3.09
N PRO A 16 -34.52 1.83 -2.08
CA PRO A 16 -33.33 2.33 -1.40
C PRO A 16 -32.23 2.61 -2.42
N GLU A 17 -31.67 3.82 -2.37
CA GLU A 17 -30.53 4.21 -3.19
C GLU A 17 -29.40 3.21 -2.92
N PRO A 18 -28.72 2.67 -3.96
CA PRO A 18 -27.65 1.70 -3.73
C PRO A 18 -26.57 2.33 -2.86
N GLU A 19 -26.32 1.75 -1.69
CA GLU A 19 -25.31 2.23 -0.76
C GLU A 19 -23.95 2.26 -1.46
N THR A 20 -23.26 3.40 -1.37
CA THR A 20 -21.93 3.53 -1.96
C THR A 20 -20.95 2.60 -1.23
N PRO A 21 -20.19 1.76 -1.94
CA PRO A 21 -19.27 0.82 -1.29
C PRO A 21 -18.22 1.57 -0.45
N SER A 22 -17.89 0.98 0.69
CA SER A 22 -16.85 1.50 1.60
C SER A 22 -15.50 1.68 0.87
N VAL A 23 -14.61 2.52 1.42
CA VAL A 23 -13.24 2.67 0.88
C VAL A 23 -12.51 1.33 0.84
N ALA A 24 -12.63 0.52 1.90
CA ALA A 24 -12.03 -0.81 1.98
C ALA A 24 -12.55 -1.73 0.85
N THR A 25 -13.87 -1.77 0.64
CA THR A 25 -14.49 -2.54 -0.44
C THR A 25 -14.00 -2.09 -1.81
N ARG A 26 -13.88 -0.78 -2.04
CA ARG A 26 -13.37 -0.22 -3.30
C ARG A 26 -11.92 -0.59 -3.55
N THR A 27 -11.05 -0.45 -2.55
CA THR A 27 -9.64 -0.84 -2.66
C THR A 27 -9.48 -2.33 -2.89
N GLN A 28 -10.21 -3.16 -2.15
CA GLN A 28 -10.19 -4.62 -2.31
C GLN A 28 -10.65 -5.04 -3.71
N ASN A 29 -11.75 -4.47 -4.22
CA ASN A 29 -12.24 -4.77 -5.56
C ASN A 29 -11.25 -4.33 -6.64
N TRP A 30 -10.63 -3.16 -6.47
CA TRP A 30 -9.59 -2.69 -7.37
C TRP A 30 -8.39 -3.64 -7.39
N ILE A 31 -7.91 -4.13 -6.22
CA ILE A 31 -6.81 -5.11 -6.16
C ILE A 31 -7.19 -6.37 -6.94
N ARG A 32 -8.37 -6.96 -6.70
CA ARG A 32 -8.83 -8.14 -7.45
C ARG A 32 -8.87 -7.92 -8.96
N GLU A 33 -9.33 -6.75 -9.38
CA GLU A 33 -9.38 -6.39 -10.80
C GLU A 33 -7.97 -6.34 -11.40
N GLN A 34 -6.98 -5.75 -10.71
CA GLN A 34 -5.61 -5.71 -11.19
C GLN A 34 -4.95 -7.10 -11.22
N ILE A 35 -5.21 -7.94 -10.22
CA ILE A 35 -4.75 -9.33 -10.21
C ILE A 35 -5.31 -10.05 -11.44
N SER A 36 -6.63 -9.95 -11.67
CA SER A 36 -7.27 -10.57 -12.83
C SER A 36 -6.69 -10.07 -14.15
N LYS A 37 -6.50 -8.75 -14.32
CA LYS A 37 -5.88 -8.17 -15.51
C LYS A 37 -4.47 -8.70 -15.74
N LEU A 38 -3.66 -8.77 -14.69
CA LEU A 38 -2.30 -9.29 -14.76
C LEU A 38 -2.32 -10.77 -15.17
N VAL A 39 -3.12 -11.60 -14.50
CA VAL A 39 -3.21 -13.05 -14.75
C VAL A 39 -3.64 -13.38 -16.18
N HIS A 40 -4.47 -12.53 -16.80
CA HIS A 40 -4.94 -12.70 -18.17
C HIS A 40 -4.13 -11.91 -19.21
N SER A 41 -3.08 -11.19 -18.81
CA SER A 41 -2.22 -10.46 -19.75
C SER A 41 -1.45 -11.44 -20.64
N SER A 42 -1.30 -11.11 -21.93
CA SER A 42 -0.55 -11.92 -22.90
C SER A 42 0.89 -11.42 -23.12
N SER A 43 1.40 -10.50 -22.31
CA SER A 43 2.75 -9.94 -22.50
C SER A 43 3.85 -10.86 -21.99
N ASP A 44 4.92 -11.09 -22.76
CA ASP A 44 5.99 -12.02 -22.34
C ASP A 44 6.79 -11.53 -21.12
N GLU A 45 6.88 -10.22 -20.90
CA GLU A 45 7.66 -9.60 -19.82
C GLU A 45 7.19 -9.96 -18.40
N SER A 46 6.06 -10.64 -18.25
CA SER A 46 5.42 -10.88 -16.95
C SER A 46 5.06 -12.33 -16.63
N ILE A 47 5.59 -13.34 -17.36
CA ILE A 47 5.23 -14.75 -17.12
C ILE A 47 5.37 -15.14 -15.63
N SER A 48 6.50 -14.82 -15.00
CA SER A 48 6.73 -15.16 -13.59
C SER A 48 5.83 -14.35 -12.64
N LEU A 49 5.59 -13.06 -12.93
CA LEU A 49 4.70 -12.21 -12.14
C LEU A 49 3.24 -12.69 -12.24
N ARG A 50 2.81 -13.15 -13.41
CA ARG A 50 1.50 -13.80 -13.60
C ARG A 50 1.39 -15.09 -12.81
N GLY A 51 2.46 -15.90 -12.81
CA GLY A 51 2.55 -17.10 -12.00
C GLY A 51 2.34 -16.79 -10.53
N ALA A 52 3.11 -15.83 -9.98
CA ALA A 52 2.99 -15.40 -8.60
C ALA A 52 1.60 -14.83 -8.28
N ALA A 53 1.09 -13.93 -9.12
CA ALA A 53 -0.24 -13.32 -8.95
C ALA A 53 -1.36 -14.37 -8.92
N ARG A 54 -1.30 -15.37 -9.80
CA ARG A 54 -2.26 -16.47 -9.86
C ARG A 54 -2.14 -17.40 -8.66
N ASN A 55 -0.92 -17.77 -8.29
CA ASN A 55 -0.68 -18.79 -7.27
C ASN A 55 -0.87 -18.26 -5.84
N LEU A 56 -0.59 -16.97 -5.60
CA LEU A 56 -0.60 -16.38 -4.27
C LEU A 56 -1.79 -15.42 -4.02
N ASP A 57 -2.63 -15.21 -5.03
CA ASP A 57 -3.72 -14.22 -5.05
C ASP A 57 -3.23 -12.81 -4.65
N ILE A 58 -2.16 -12.36 -5.30
CA ILE A 58 -1.52 -11.07 -5.01
C ILE A 58 -1.42 -10.16 -6.22
N LEU A 59 -1.44 -8.86 -5.95
CA LEU A 59 -0.95 -7.83 -6.85
C LEU A 59 0.53 -7.53 -6.52
N PRO A 60 1.49 -7.88 -7.39
CA PRO A 60 2.88 -7.48 -7.22
C PRO A 60 3.04 -5.95 -7.23
N LEU A 61 3.82 -5.40 -6.31
CA LEU A 61 3.97 -3.95 -6.10
C LEU A 61 5.39 -3.45 -6.35
N LEU A 62 6.37 -4.04 -5.69
CA LEU A 62 7.74 -3.51 -5.64
C LEU A 62 8.77 -4.62 -5.70
N ASN A 63 9.74 -4.48 -6.59
CA ASN A 63 10.92 -5.35 -6.68
C ASN A 63 12.01 -4.85 -5.71
N THR A 64 12.57 -5.74 -4.89
CA THR A 64 13.61 -5.38 -3.91
C THR A 64 15.03 -5.71 -4.36
N ASP A 65 15.24 -6.85 -5.02
CA ASP A 65 16.59 -7.37 -5.33
C ASP A 65 16.64 -8.22 -6.62
N GLY A 66 15.71 -7.98 -7.54
CA GLY A 66 15.58 -8.69 -8.81
C GLY A 66 14.73 -9.96 -8.71
N ASN A 67 14.88 -10.75 -7.65
CA ASN A 67 14.15 -12.00 -7.45
C ASN A 67 13.05 -11.90 -6.39
N ARG A 68 13.18 -11.01 -5.41
CA ARG A 68 12.20 -10.81 -4.35
C ARG A 68 11.32 -9.59 -4.62
N TRP A 69 10.04 -9.78 -4.36
CA TRP A 69 9.00 -8.78 -4.57
C TRP A 69 8.14 -8.64 -3.32
N TYR A 70 7.54 -7.46 -3.16
CA TYR A 70 6.37 -7.30 -2.31
C TYR A 70 5.11 -7.38 -3.15
N GLY A 71 4.07 -8.00 -2.60
CA GLY A 71 2.74 -8.03 -3.18
C GLY A 71 1.67 -7.81 -2.13
N VAL A 72 0.49 -7.35 -2.56
CA VAL A 72 -0.66 -7.14 -1.69
C VAL A 72 -1.82 -8.04 -2.09
N ARG A 73 -2.44 -8.69 -1.10
CA ARG A 73 -3.67 -9.48 -1.27
C ARG A 73 -4.91 -8.59 -1.27
N PRO A 74 -6.05 -9.05 -1.81
CA PRO A 74 -7.32 -8.30 -1.75
C PRO A 74 -7.78 -7.91 -0.34
N ASN A 75 -7.40 -8.67 0.69
CA ASN A 75 -7.72 -8.35 2.08
C ASN A 75 -6.80 -7.27 2.70
N GLY A 76 -5.80 -6.79 1.97
CA GLY A 76 -4.83 -5.80 2.44
C GLY A 76 -3.57 -6.38 3.08
N ASP A 77 -3.42 -7.71 3.11
CA ASP A 77 -2.17 -8.32 3.58
C ASP A 77 -1.03 -8.05 2.62
N LEU A 78 0.09 -7.59 3.18
CA LEU A 78 1.34 -7.42 2.46
C LEU A 78 2.22 -8.64 2.71
N LEU A 79 2.80 -9.17 1.63
CA LEU A 79 3.75 -10.28 1.72
C LEU A 79 4.97 -9.98 0.86
N SER A 80 6.10 -10.53 1.28
CA SER A 80 7.30 -10.67 0.44
C SER A 80 7.27 -12.05 -0.20
N PHE A 81 7.68 -12.15 -1.47
CA PHE A 81 7.72 -13.42 -2.18
C PHE A 81 8.86 -13.50 -3.19
N GLU A 82 9.29 -14.72 -3.50
CA GLU A 82 10.24 -15.00 -4.59
C GLU A 82 9.50 -15.19 -5.93
N LEU A 83 10.05 -14.56 -6.98
CA LEU A 83 9.40 -14.45 -8.27
C LEU A 83 9.30 -15.80 -9.00
N HIS A 84 10.30 -16.66 -8.83
CA HIS A 84 10.35 -17.97 -9.48
C HIS A 84 9.62 -19.03 -8.65
N ALA A 85 8.95 -19.95 -9.35
CA ALA A 85 8.30 -21.09 -8.71
C ALA A 85 9.34 -22.14 -8.24
N PRO A 86 9.12 -22.82 -7.10
CA PRO A 86 8.03 -22.62 -6.15
C PRO A 86 8.17 -21.28 -5.41
N HIS A 87 7.08 -20.52 -5.32
CA HIS A 87 7.13 -19.21 -4.68
C HIS A 87 7.29 -19.39 -3.16
N CYS A 88 8.42 -18.93 -2.62
CA CYS A 88 8.59 -18.76 -1.18
C CYS A 88 7.93 -17.44 -0.78
N GLU A 89 6.94 -17.45 0.11
CA GLU A 89 6.28 -16.24 0.61
C GLU A 89 6.40 -16.09 2.13
N CYS A 90 6.39 -14.84 2.59
CA CYS A 90 6.33 -14.48 4.00
C CYS A 90 5.46 -13.23 4.17
N THR A 91 4.45 -13.33 5.02
CA THR A 91 3.64 -12.17 5.41
C THR A 91 4.53 -11.15 6.11
N GLU A 92 4.44 -9.88 5.70
CA GLU A 92 5.18 -8.81 6.35
C GLU A 92 4.40 -8.34 7.59
N GLU A 93 5.00 -8.56 8.76
CA GLU A 93 4.41 -8.21 10.06
C GLU A 93 4.96 -6.89 10.62
N ASP A 94 6.11 -6.42 10.13
CA ASP A 94 6.67 -5.14 10.55
C ASP A 94 5.81 -3.99 9.99
N GLN A 95 5.08 -3.31 10.88
CA GLN A 95 4.16 -2.24 10.50
C GLN A 95 4.84 -1.08 9.76
N TRP A 96 6.09 -0.74 10.13
CA TRP A 96 6.80 0.35 9.49
C TRP A 96 7.25 -0.04 8.08
N LYS A 97 7.72 -1.27 7.90
CA LYS A 97 8.04 -1.80 6.58
C LYS A 97 6.80 -1.93 5.71
N ARG A 98 5.67 -2.43 6.25
CA ARG A 98 4.37 -2.45 5.54
C ARG A 98 3.98 -1.06 5.05
N ALA A 99 3.98 -0.09 5.96
CA ALA A 99 3.63 1.30 5.62
C ALA A 99 4.58 1.87 4.56
N THR A 100 5.88 1.59 4.65
CA THR A 100 6.88 2.05 3.68
C THR A 100 6.65 1.50 2.29
N VAL A 101 6.44 0.18 2.19
CA VAL A 101 6.19 -0.51 0.91
C VAL A 101 4.89 0.00 0.28
N LEU A 102 3.81 0.08 1.05
CA LEU A 102 2.53 0.57 0.56
C LEU A 102 2.59 2.05 0.17
N PHE A 103 3.30 2.88 0.94
CA PHE A 103 3.48 4.30 0.60
C PHE A 103 4.20 4.46 -0.73
N LYS A 104 5.31 3.74 -0.92
CA LYS A 104 6.06 3.74 -2.19
C LYS A 104 5.19 3.27 -3.36
N ALA A 105 4.50 2.13 -3.21
CA ALA A 105 3.60 1.61 -4.24
C ALA A 105 2.43 2.56 -4.54
N SER A 106 1.96 3.32 -3.54
CA SER A 106 0.85 4.27 -3.71
C SER A 106 1.18 5.48 -4.57
N LYS A 107 2.48 5.74 -4.83
CA LYS A 107 2.91 6.79 -5.76
C LYS A 107 2.50 6.44 -7.20
N ASP A 108 2.65 5.18 -7.58
CA ASP A 108 2.26 4.68 -8.90
C ASP A 108 0.81 4.17 -8.93
N CYS A 109 0.28 3.73 -7.77
CA CYS A 109 -1.07 3.18 -7.62
C CYS A 109 -1.83 3.90 -6.48
N PRO A 110 -2.40 5.10 -6.72
CA PRO A 110 -3.06 5.89 -5.69
C PRO A 110 -4.20 5.18 -4.93
N GLN A 111 -4.81 4.16 -5.52
CA GLN A 111 -5.86 3.32 -4.91
C GLN A 111 -5.37 2.51 -3.70
N LEU A 112 -4.04 2.38 -3.53
CA LEU A 112 -3.41 1.74 -2.38
C LEU A 112 -3.22 2.68 -1.18
N LYS A 113 -3.38 4.01 -1.36
CA LYS A 113 -3.26 4.99 -0.26
C LYS A 113 -4.06 4.62 0.99
N PRO A 114 -5.31 4.11 0.90
CA PRO A 114 -6.08 3.72 2.08
C PRO A 114 -5.47 2.56 2.88
N LEU A 115 -4.55 1.78 2.29
CA LEU A 115 -3.85 0.69 3.00
C LEU A 115 -2.59 1.19 3.72
N VAL A 116 -2.11 2.40 3.43
CA VAL A 116 -0.96 2.98 4.12
C VAL A 116 -1.40 3.32 5.54
N ALA A 117 -0.92 2.55 6.50
CA ALA A 117 -1.22 2.76 7.91
C ALA A 117 -0.81 4.18 8.34
N SER A 118 -1.67 4.83 9.12
CA SER A 118 -1.30 6.06 9.80
C SER A 118 -0.19 5.79 10.81
N ALA A 119 0.57 6.84 11.14
CA ALA A 119 1.63 6.78 12.13
C ALA A 119 1.06 6.27 13.47
N PRO A 120 1.61 5.18 14.05
CA PRO A 120 1.19 4.72 15.38
C PRO A 120 1.41 5.81 16.44
N LEU A 121 0.61 5.83 17.51
CA LEU A 121 0.73 6.84 18.58
C LEU A 121 2.13 6.90 19.22
N ALA A 122 2.86 5.78 19.24
CA ALA A 122 4.21 5.72 19.77
C ALA A 122 5.28 6.19 18.77
N SER A 123 4.94 6.39 17.50
CA SER A 123 5.90 6.83 16.48
C SER A 123 6.40 8.25 16.75
N ARG A 124 7.56 8.57 16.19
CA ARG A 124 8.17 9.90 16.28
C ARG A 124 8.35 10.47 14.88
N PRO A 125 8.31 11.81 14.72
CA PRO A 125 8.79 12.44 13.50
C PRO A 125 10.22 11.97 13.20
N CYS A 126 10.51 11.65 11.94
CA CYS A 126 11.85 11.27 11.53
C CYS A 126 12.79 12.47 11.71
N SER A 127 13.81 12.32 12.54
CA SER A 127 14.83 13.34 12.84
C SER A 127 15.53 13.85 11.57
N ARG A 128 15.72 12.99 10.57
CA ARG A 128 16.44 13.31 9.34
C ARG A 128 15.67 14.21 8.36
N CYS A 129 14.35 14.09 8.30
CA CYS A 129 13.50 14.94 7.44
C CYS A 129 12.57 15.88 8.21
N GLY A 130 12.61 15.85 9.54
CA GLY A 130 11.75 16.67 10.40
C GLY A 130 10.26 16.40 10.24
N GLY A 131 9.86 15.20 9.79
CA GLY A 131 8.45 14.88 9.56
C GLY A 131 7.97 14.96 8.11
N SER A 132 8.75 15.53 7.18
CA SER A 132 8.27 15.76 5.81
C SER A 132 8.18 14.50 4.95
N GLY A 133 8.95 13.46 5.29
CA GLY A 133 9.15 12.27 4.46
C GLY A 133 10.16 12.46 3.33
N GLU A 134 10.66 13.67 3.10
CA GLU A 134 11.55 13.99 1.98
C GLU A 134 12.75 14.82 2.42
N ILE A 135 13.88 14.69 1.73
CA ILE A 135 15.07 15.51 1.95
C ILE A 135 15.52 16.12 0.63
N GLN A 136 16.18 17.28 0.71
CA GLN A 136 16.78 17.92 -0.46
C GLN A 136 18.19 17.37 -0.67
N LEU A 137 18.43 16.73 -1.81
CA LEU A 137 19.74 16.25 -2.20
C LEU A 137 20.10 16.84 -3.57
N ARG A 138 21.13 17.68 -3.62
CA ARG A 138 21.58 18.36 -4.85
C ARG A 138 20.47 19.15 -5.57
N GLY A 139 19.51 19.70 -4.80
CA GLY A 139 18.40 20.50 -5.33
C GLY A 139 17.17 19.68 -5.75
N GLU A 140 17.19 18.36 -5.57
CA GLU A 140 16.06 17.48 -5.84
C GLU A 140 15.43 16.96 -4.54
N SER A 141 14.10 16.89 -4.50
CA SER A 141 13.37 16.25 -3.40
C SER A 141 13.44 14.74 -3.57
N VAL A 142 14.09 14.06 -2.63
CA VAL A 142 14.21 12.59 -2.63
C VAL A 142 13.56 12.00 -1.38
N PRO A 143 13.01 10.76 -1.47
CA PRO A 143 12.45 10.09 -0.31
C PRO A 143 13.49 9.97 0.82
N CYS A 144 13.10 10.34 2.03
CA CYS A 144 13.93 10.17 3.21
C CYS A 144 14.09 8.67 3.56
N ILE A 145 15.12 8.34 4.34
CA ILE A 145 15.38 7.00 4.85
C ILE A 145 14.23 6.41 5.67
N CYS A 146 13.31 7.25 6.18
CA CYS A 146 12.05 6.80 6.79
C CYS A 146 11.07 6.18 5.78
N GLY A 147 11.49 5.93 4.54
CA GLY A 147 10.67 5.34 3.50
C GLY A 147 9.70 6.30 2.83
N GLY A 148 9.81 7.61 3.11
CA GLY A 148 8.84 8.61 2.69
C GLY A 148 7.72 8.89 3.69
N LEU A 149 7.68 8.18 4.82
CA LEU A 149 6.57 8.24 5.77
C LEU A 149 6.57 9.50 6.65
N GLY A 150 7.73 10.13 6.84
CA GLY A 150 7.89 11.26 7.76
C GLY A 150 8.00 10.84 9.23
N TRP A 151 7.78 9.58 9.56
CA TRP A 151 7.89 9.06 10.92
C TRP A 151 8.70 7.76 10.96
N VAL A 152 9.21 7.44 12.15
CA VAL A 152 9.94 6.20 12.43
C VAL A 152 9.43 5.56 13.74
N PRO A 153 9.56 4.23 13.90
CA PRO A 153 9.31 3.58 15.18
C PRO A 153 10.30 4.08 16.26
N PRO A 154 9.92 4.04 17.55
CA PRO A 154 10.78 4.47 18.66
C PRO A 154 12.21 3.92 18.62
N MET A 155 12.36 2.65 18.23
CA MET A 155 13.64 1.95 18.27
C MET A 155 14.66 2.45 17.25
N PHE A 156 14.23 3.07 16.14
CA PHE A 156 15.13 3.56 15.10
C PHE A 156 15.82 4.88 15.47
N ASP A 157 15.19 5.70 16.33
CA ASP A 157 15.75 6.98 16.80
C ASP A 157 16.98 6.79 17.72
N GLU A 158 17.10 5.65 18.40
CA GLU A 158 18.25 5.37 19.27
C GLU A 158 19.53 5.01 18.50
N MET A 159 19.41 4.52 17.27
CA MET A 159 20.55 4.17 16.42
C MET A 159 21.22 5.43 15.85
N ASP A 160 20.44 6.40 15.37
CA ASP A 160 20.94 7.69 14.85
C ASP A 160 21.72 8.48 15.93
N LYS A 161 21.31 8.37 17.20
CA LYS A 161 21.98 9.02 18.34
C LYS A 161 23.32 8.38 18.72
N LYS A 162 23.56 7.12 18.33
CA LYS A 162 24.83 6.43 18.61
C LYS A 162 25.89 6.73 17.57
N GLU A 163 25.53 6.80 16.28
CA GLU A 163 26.49 7.12 15.20
C GLU A 163 27.07 8.54 15.34
N THR A 164 26.24 9.52 15.72
CA THR A 164 26.68 10.89 15.99
C THR A 164 27.64 11.02 17.19
N ARG A 165 27.76 9.98 18.03
CA ARG A 165 28.63 10.00 19.21
C ARG A 165 30.04 9.45 18.95
N THR A 166 30.27 8.78 17.83
CA THR A 166 31.54 8.10 17.51
C THR A 166 32.52 8.90 16.65
N GLU A 167 32.10 10.01 16.02
CA GLU A 167 32.95 10.77 15.09
C GLU A 167 33.79 11.89 15.73
N ASN A 168 33.70 12.12 17.04
CA ASN A 168 34.53 13.11 17.74
C ASN A 168 35.73 12.48 18.48
N LYS A 169 36.52 11.64 17.80
CA LYS A 169 37.89 11.36 18.24
C LYS A 169 38.84 12.24 17.41
N PRO A 170 39.39 13.34 17.97
CA PRO A 170 40.45 14.07 17.29
C PRO A 170 41.63 13.12 17.10
N TYR A 171 42.05 12.90 15.86
CA TYR A 171 43.35 12.33 15.58
C TYR A 171 44.38 13.27 16.20
N SER A 172 45.03 12.78 17.27
CA SER A 172 46.19 13.39 17.90
C SER A 172 47.44 12.76 17.32
#